data_AF-A0A0C9MI99-F1
#
_entry.id   AF-A0A0C9MI99-F1
#
_cell.length_a   1.000
_cell.length_b   1.000
_cell.length_c   1.000
_cell.angle_alpha   90.00
_cell.angle_beta   90.00
_cell.angle_gamma   90.00
#
_symmetry.space_group_name_H-M   'P 1'
#
loop_
_entity.id
_entity.type
_entity.pdbx_description
1 polymer ?
#
loop_
_entity_poly.entity_id
_entity_poly.type
_entity_poly.pdbx_seq_one_letter_code
_entity_poly.pdbx_strand_id
1 'polypeptide(L)'
;MPNPEDIALVVLSHGLWGVKGHMEFIEKKLIDKYGDKIHVASRVKFVNEAKYSYDGVDICGERLAEDIESTVVRLGKNGKQVKKISVIGYSLGGLIVRYAIGHLGQKGFFSTIEPACFVTFATPHMGVRLPSSNAFSVMFNFVSGRLVSRSGEQLQLLDKYDKVDNKPMLEILSDPDKPYFKYLSKFKKRRTYANIANDRTVGYWTAGLELRDYFFDSKGKLDFTLDETYNSIITSFEQRLPNAPKGNRVGDLDVNGKKKKRPLKPIILKYTFYCLIPILGPIFYILALSFIGFQGLVSRYRTSQILEQKKSLITNNHSTSEETLGRRSSEADRYMNGELLAGALDAVNLPGEQDSPPKKQSTSSDLLNVKTYYYNVEPSKLLDESCKPLPFIDTTKRIHRNLRLLEWERVWVYIRAFNAHGSIVCRQKRFTTDSGIATIQHFLDTTQLDL
;
A
#
# COMPACT_ATOMS: atom_id res chain seq x y z
N MET A 1 35.16 -25.28 -8.20
CA MET A 1 34.59 -24.03 -7.66
C MET A 1 33.73 -24.39 -6.47
N PRO A 2 33.66 -23.59 -5.40
CA PRO A 2 32.71 -23.85 -4.31
C PRO A 2 31.29 -23.88 -4.88
N ASN A 3 30.44 -24.76 -4.33
CA ASN A 3 29.02 -24.81 -4.70
C ASN A 3 28.38 -23.45 -4.41
N PRO A 4 27.48 -22.95 -5.28
CA PRO A 4 26.81 -21.69 -5.04
C PRO A 4 25.98 -21.76 -3.76
N GLU A 5 26.00 -20.67 -2.99
CA GLU A 5 25.22 -20.52 -1.77
C GLU A 5 23.76 -20.24 -2.14
N ASP A 6 22.84 -21.09 -1.71
CA ASP A 6 21.42 -20.86 -1.93
C ASP A 6 20.90 -19.74 -1.02
N ILE A 7 20.16 -18.80 -1.60
CA ILE A 7 19.55 -17.66 -0.89
C ILE A 7 18.10 -17.42 -1.30
N ALA A 8 17.35 -16.71 -0.45
CA ALA A 8 16.04 -16.16 -0.82
C ALA A 8 16.14 -14.67 -1.19
N LEU A 9 15.40 -14.25 -2.22
CA LEU A 9 15.31 -12.85 -2.64
C LEU A 9 14.05 -12.22 -2.05
N VAL A 10 14.19 -11.06 -1.40
CA VAL A 10 13.08 -10.27 -0.86
C VAL A 10 13.00 -8.94 -1.58
N VAL A 11 11.95 -8.71 -2.35
CA VAL A 11 11.75 -7.48 -3.15
C VAL A 11 10.86 -6.51 -2.39
N LEU A 12 11.30 -5.26 -2.21
CA LEU A 12 10.51 -4.20 -1.59
C LEU A 12 10.11 -3.13 -2.63
N SER A 13 8.83 -2.78 -2.71
CA SER A 13 8.33 -1.72 -3.60
C SER A 13 7.53 -0.67 -2.84
N HIS A 14 7.97 0.59 -2.92
CA HIS A 14 7.32 1.71 -2.24
C HIS A 14 6.15 2.31 -3.03
N GLY A 15 5.38 3.19 -2.39
CA GLY A 15 4.22 3.85 -2.99
C GLY A 15 4.52 5.03 -3.92
N LEU A 16 3.45 5.72 -4.31
CA LEU A 16 3.48 6.95 -5.10
C LEU A 16 4.32 8.04 -4.41
N TRP A 17 5.12 8.77 -5.20
CA TRP A 17 6.12 9.76 -4.74
C TRP A 17 7.15 9.21 -3.74
N GLY A 18 7.26 7.89 -3.64
CA GLY A 18 8.18 7.28 -2.70
C GLY A 18 9.63 7.36 -3.12
N VAL A 19 10.50 7.11 -2.15
CA VAL A 19 11.94 6.92 -2.32
C VAL A 19 12.34 5.63 -1.59
N LYS A 20 13.56 5.12 -1.84
CA LYS A 20 14.08 3.92 -1.14
C LYS A 20 13.88 3.99 0.38
N GLY A 21 14.13 5.16 0.97
CA GLY A 21 13.99 5.41 2.41
C GLY A 21 12.62 5.04 2.99
N HIS A 22 11.56 5.03 2.18
CA HIS A 22 10.20 4.70 2.64
C HIS A 22 10.02 3.24 3.06
N MET A 23 10.89 2.34 2.60
CA MET A 23 10.88 0.92 2.98
C MET A 23 12.07 0.56 3.87
N GLU A 24 12.91 1.53 4.26
CA GLU A 24 14.17 1.30 4.97
C GLU A 24 13.96 0.65 6.34
N PHE A 25 12.87 0.98 7.03
CA PHE A 25 12.54 0.36 8.32
C PHE A 25 12.30 -1.16 8.15
N ILE A 26 11.53 -1.55 7.14
CA ILE A 26 11.27 -2.96 6.82
C ILE A 26 12.56 -3.65 6.36
N GLU A 27 13.33 -3.02 5.46
CA GLU A 27 14.63 -3.52 4.98
C GLU A 27 15.57 -3.83 6.15
N LYS A 28 15.75 -2.89 7.09
CA LYS A 28 16.59 -3.08 8.27
C LYS A 28 16.12 -4.25 9.12
N LYS A 29 14.82 -4.31 9.42
CA LYS A 29 14.28 -5.40 10.25
C LYS A 29 14.38 -6.78 9.60
N LEU A 30 14.29 -6.85 8.28
CA LEU A 30 14.50 -8.09 7.53
C LEU A 30 15.96 -8.54 7.59
N ILE A 31 16.90 -7.62 7.38
CA ILE A 31 18.34 -7.89 7.47
C ILE A 31 18.71 -8.31 8.90
N ASP A 32 18.21 -7.60 9.91
CA ASP A 32 18.45 -7.93 11.32
C ASP A 32 17.96 -9.34 11.68
N LYS A 33 16.83 -9.78 11.10
CA LYS A 33 16.21 -11.08 11.41
C LYS A 33 16.84 -12.26 10.65
N TYR A 34 17.14 -12.07 9.37
CA TYR A 34 17.51 -13.17 8.47
C TYR A 34 18.99 -13.17 8.06
N GLY A 35 19.71 -12.07 8.26
CA GLY A 35 21.12 -11.94 7.91
C GLY A 35 21.40 -12.31 6.45
N ASP A 36 22.44 -13.12 6.23
CA ASP A 36 22.92 -13.49 4.89
C ASP A 36 22.04 -14.51 4.15
N LYS A 37 21.05 -15.12 4.84
CA LYS A 37 20.10 -16.07 4.22
C LYS A 37 19.22 -15.44 3.16
N ILE A 38 19.06 -14.12 3.21
CA ILE A 38 18.24 -13.36 2.26
C ILE A 38 19.06 -12.28 1.59
N HIS A 39 18.63 -11.91 0.39
CA HIS A 39 19.02 -10.65 -0.25
C HIS A 39 17.80 -9.73 -0.33
N VAL A 40 17.89 -8.52 0.25
CA VAL A 40 16.81 -7.54 0.17
C VAL A 40 17.05 -6.58 -1.01
N ALA A 41 16.20 -6.67 -2.03
CA ALA A 41 16.19 -5.77 -3.17
C ALA A 41 15.18 -4.63 -2.95
N SER A 42 15.67 -3.52 -2.42
CA SER A 42 14.90 -2.26 -2.25
C SER A 42 15.44 -1.12 -3.12
N ARG A 43 16.51 -1.35 -3.90
CA ARG A 43 17.26 -0.33 -4.62
C ARG A 43 16.71 -0.15 -6.03
N VAL A 44 15.63 0.61 -6.17
CA VAL A 44 15.08 0.83 -7.50
C VAL A 44 14.87 2.29 -7.85
N LYS A 45 16.00 3.00 -7.87
CA LYS A 45 16.09 4.42 -8.24
C LYS A 45 15.37 4.77 -9.55
N PHE A 46 15.25 3.80 -10.46
CA PHE A 46 14.66 4.00 -11.78
C PHE A 46 13.31 3.29 -11.98
N VAL A 47 12.78 2.53 -11.01
CA VAL A 47 11.45 1.89 -11.17
C VAL A 47 10.34 2.89 -10.97
N ASN A 48 10.23 3.42 -9.76
CA ASN A 48 9.12 4.28 -9.37
C ASN A 48 9.52 5.41 -8.41
N GLU A 49 10.82 5.68 -8.23
CA GLU A 49 11.27 6.75 -7.33
C GLU A 49 10.76 8.13 -7.77
N ALA A 50 10.23 8.90 -6.82
CA ALA A 50 9.76 10.27 -7.00
C ALA A 50 8.88 10.45 -8.26
N LYS A 51 9.39 11.16 -9.28
CA LYS A 51 8.68 11.47 -10.53
C LYS A 51 8.40 10.24 -11.41
N TYR A 52 9.13 9.14 -11.25
CA TYR A 52 8.87 7.92 -12.04
C TYR A 52 7.59 7.22 -11.61
N SER A 53 7.13 7.43 -10.37
CA SER A 53 5.86 6.87 -9.89
C SER A 53 4.61 7.35 -10.64
N TYR A 54 4.71 8.39 -11.48
CA TYR A 54 3.64 8.87 -12.36
C TYR A 54 3.49 8.03 -13.64
N ASP A 55 4.47 7.19 -13.98
CA ASP A 55 4.55 6.48 -15.26
C ASP A 55 3.58 5.31 -15.39
N GLY A 56 2.78 5.02 -14.37
CA GLY A 56 1.83 3.91 -14.38
C GLY A 56 2.40 2.62 -13.79
N VAL A 57 1.49 1.79 -13.30
CA VAL A 57 1.70 0.47 -12.75
C VAL A 57 2.39 -0.47 -13.74
N ASP A 58 2.05 -0.38 -15.02
CA ASP A 58 2.66 -1.18 -16.08
C ASP A 58 4.12 -0.84 -16.29
N ILE A 59 4.43 0.42 -16.58
CA ILE A 59 5.80 0.83 -16.90
C ILE A 59 6.71 0.66 -15.68
N CYS A 60 6.24 1.02 -14.48
CA CYS A 60 6.98 0.75 -13.25
C CYS A 60 7.15 -0.77 -13.01
N GLY A 61 6.11 -1.57 -13.30
CA GLY A 61 6.13 -3.02 -13.11
C GLY A 61 7.14 -3.72 -14.01
N GLU A 62 7.25 -3.32 -15.28
CA GLU A 62 8.26 -3.84 -16.20
C GLU A 62 9.67 -3.51 -15.74
N ARG A 63 9.93 -2.24 -15.39
CA ARG A 63 11.23 -1.82 -14.85
C ARG A 63 11.59 -2.61 -13.59
N LEU A 64 10.59 -2.98 -12.78
CA LEU A 64 10.82 -3.76 -11.56
C LEU A 64 11.16 -5.20 -11.89
N ALA A 65 10.48 -5.79 -12.87
CA ALA A 65 10.84 -7.12 -13.36
C ALA A 65 12.28 -7.14 -13.89
N GLU A 66 12.67 -6.17 -14.71
CA GLU A 66 14.04 -6.05 -15.23
C GLU A 66 15.09 -5.89 -14.11
N ASP A 67 14.78 -5.12 -13.07
CA ASP A 67 15.66 -4.96 -11.90
C ASP A 67 15.80 -6.26 -11.09
N ILE A 68 14.71 -7.02 -10.94
CA ILE A 68 14.70 -8.34 -10.28
C ILE A 68 15.59 -9.30 -11.06
N GLU A 69 15.40 -9.42 -12.37
CA GLU A 69 16.20 -10.29 -13.25
C GLU A 69 17.69 -9.93 -13.19
N SER A 70 17.99 -8.63 -13.32
CA SER A 70 19.35 -8.11 -13.22
C SER A 70 19.98 -8.40 -11.86
N THR A 71 19.19 -8.34 -10.78
CA THR A 71 19.63 -8.68 -9.43
C THR A 71 19.94 -10.16 -9.29
N VAL A 72 19.08 -11.05 -9.81
CA VAL A 72 19.32 -12.50 -9.81
C VAL A 72 20.61 -12.85 -10.56
N VAL A 73 20.79 -12.29 -11.76
CA VAL A 73 22.03 -12.50 -12.56
C VAL A 73 23.26 -12.01 -11.81
N ARG A 74 23.20 -10.84 -11.18
CA ARG A 74 24.31 -10.28 -10.39
C ARG A 74 24.66 -11.17 -9.19
N LEU A 75 23.66 -11.69 -8.48
CA LEU A 75 23.87 -12.62 -7.35
C LEU A 75 24.50 -13.93 -7.81
N GLY A 76 24.04 -14.48 -8.95
CA GLY A 76 24.62 -15.68 -9.55
C GLY A 76 26.11 -15.53 -9.88
N LYS A 77 26.52 -14.38 -10.44
CA LYS A 77 27.93 -14.06 -10.70
C LYS A 77 28.79 -13.99 -9.43
N ASN A 78 28.16 -13.70 -8.28
CA ASN A 78 28.82 -13.65 -6.97
C ASN A 78 28.72 -14.98 -6.21
N GLY A 79 28.37 -16.08 -6.89
CA GLY A 79 28.28 -17.41 -6.28
C GLY A 79 27.04 -17.62 -5.41
N LYS A 80 26.00 -16.78 -5.54
CA LYS A 80 24.73 -16.94 -4.83
C LYS A 80 23.60 -17.35 -5.76
N GLN A 81 22.95 -18.48 -5.48
CA GLN A 81 21.82 -18.97 -6.27
C GLN A 81 20.50 -18.61 -5.58
N VAL A 82 19.67 -17.82 -6.26
CA VAL A 82 18.34 -17.48 -5.75
C VAL A 82 17.40 -18.66 -5.95
N LYS A 83 16.83 -19.21 -4.86
CA LYS A 83 15.89 -20.34 -4.91
C LYS A 83 14.45 -19.96 -4.60
N LYS A 84 14.25 -18.93 -3.79
CA LYS A 84 12.92 -18.41 -3.42
C LYS A 84 12.83 -16.91 -3.65
N ILE A 85 11.62 -16.43 -3.94
CA ILE A 85 11.32 -15.00 -4.00
C ILE A 85 10.11 -14.66 -3.14
N SER A 86 10.26 -13.63 -2.32
CA SER A 86 9.17 -12.97 -1.61
C SER A 86 9.08 -11.51 -2.02
N VAL A 87 7.85 -10.98 -2.11
CA VAL A 87 7.61 -9.64 -2.63
C VAL A 87 6.72 -8.88 -1.67
N ILE A 88 7.17 -7.69 -1.28
CA ILE A 88 6.49 -6.81 -0.34
C ILE A 88 6.22 -5.45 -0.99
N GLY A 89 4.95 -5.09 -1.08
CA GLY A 89 4.50 -3.83 -1.66
C GLY A 89 3.83 -2.90 -0.65
N TYR A 90 4.10 -1.61 -0.74
CA TYR A 90 3.40 -0.59 0.03
C TYR A 90 2.64 0.36 -0.91
N SER A 91 1.35 0.57 -0.64
CA SER A 91 0.52 1.48 -1.44
C SER A 91 0.57 1.13 -2.94
N LEU A 92 0.85 2.08 -3.83
CA LEU A 92 1.05 1.85 -5.27
C LEU A 92 2.07 0.74 -5.57
N GLY A 93 3.10 0.57 -4.72
CA GLY A 93 4.11 -0.48 -4.86
C GLY A 93 3.52 -1.88 -4.90
N GLY A 94 2.44 -2.12 -4.16
CA GLY A 94 1.69 -3.38 -4.20
C GLY A 94 1.03 -3.69 -5.55
N LEU A 95 0.66 -2.66 -6.33
CA LEU A 95 0.15 -2.84 -7.69
C LEU A 95 1.30 -3.05 -8.69
N ILE A 96 2.39 -2.30 -8.53
CA ILE A 96 3.61 -2.42 -9.35
C ILE A 96 4.15 -3.86 -9.27
N VAL A 97 4.24 -4.43 -8.07
CA VAL A 97 4.73 -5.81 -7.92
C VAL A 97 3.79 -6.85 -8.52
N ARG A 98 2.46 -6.63 -8.50
CA ARG A 98 1.50 -7.53 -9.16
C ARG A 98 1.72 -7.56 -10.67
N TYR A 99 2.00 -6.40 -11.28
CA TYR A 99 2.37 -6.34 -12.69
C TYR A 99 3.69 -7.07 -12.94
N ALA A 100 4.72 -6.76 -12.15
CA ALA A 100 6.06 -7.36 -12.28
C ALA A 100 6.02 -8.89 -12.17
N ILE A 101 5.21 -9.44 -11.26
CA ILE A 101 4.99 -10.89 -11.11
C ILE A 101 4.46 -11.50 -12.41
N GLY A 102 3.45 -10.90 -13.05
CA GLY A 102 2.95 -11.40 -14.32
C GLY A 102 4.01 -11.35 -15.42
N HIS A 103 4.73 -10.23 -15.51
CA HIS A 103 5.79 -10.01 -16.50
C HIS A 103 6.94 -11.02 -16.37
N LEU A 104 7.45 -11.22 -15.15
CA LEU A 104 8.47 -12.22 -14.84
C LEU A 104 7.98 -13.64 -15.17
N GLY A 105 6.73 -13.93 -14.82
CA GLY A 105 6.16 -15.24 -15.03
C GLY A 105 6.05 -15.62 -16.50
N GLN A 106 5.70 -14.66 -17.36
CA GLN A 106 5.64 -14.89 -18.82
C GLN A 106 7.00 -15.37 -19.33
N LYS A 107 8.08 -14.73 -18.91
CA LYS A 107 9.49 -15.05 -19.21
C LYS A 107 10.02 -16.34 -18.57
N GLY A 108 9.15 -17.17 -17.99
CA GLY A 108 9.54 -18.41 -17.34
C GLY A 108 10.35 -18.24 -16.04
N PHE A 109 10.42 -17.05 -15.44
CA PHE A 109 11.23 -16.78 -14.24
C PHE A 109 10.94 -17.75 -13.07
N PHE A 110 9.67 -18.10 -12.87
CA PHE A 110 9.24 -19.00 -11.80
C PHE A 110 9.41 -20.50 -12.11
N SER A 111 10.11 -20.86 -13.19
CA SER A 111 10.50 -22.24 -13.47
C SER A 111 11.68 -22.70 -12.60
N THR A 112 12.52 -21.76 -12.17
CA THR A 112 13.73 -22.02 -11.38
C THR A 112 13.69 -21.41 -9.98
N ILE A 113 12.86 -20.38 -9.79
CA ILE A 113 12.72 -19.65 -8.52
C ILE A 113 11.30 -19.85 -7.98
N GLU A 114 11.21 -20.37 -6.75
CA GLU A 114 9.94 -20.64 -6.09
C GLU A 114 9.30 -19.34 -5.55
N PRO A 115 8.03 -19.02 -5.91
CA PRO A 115 7.28 -17.93 -5.30
C PRO A 115 6.86 -18.27 -3.86
N ALA A 116 7.40 -17.56 -2.87
CA ALA A 116 7.16 -17.82 -1.45
C ALA A 116 6.02 -16.96 -0.88
N CYS A 117 6.26 -15.67 -0.64
CA CYS A 117 5.29 -14.76 -0.02
C CYS A 117 5.00 -13.51 -0.86
N PHE A 118 3.73 -13.14 -0.97
CA PHE A 118 3.26 -11.85 -1.48
C PHE A 118 2.59 -11.09 -0.34
N VAL A 119 3.17 -9.96 0.08
CA VAL A 119 2.65 -9.17 1.22
C VAL A 119 2.44 -7.73 0.81
N THR A 120 1.29 -7.16 1.15
CA THR A 120 0.97 -5.76 0.86
C THR A 120 0.58 -4.98 2.09
N PHE A 121 0.96 -3.70 2.13
CA PHE A 121 0.58 -2.74 3.16
C PHE A 121 -0.16 -1.57 2.54
N ALA A 122 -1.40 -1.32 2.97
CA ALA A 122 -2.24 -0.23 2.49
C ALA A 122 -2.26 -0.13 0.95
N THR A 123 -2.32 -1.27 0.25
CA THR A 123 -2.33 -1.30 -1.23
C THR A 123 -3.75 -1.20 -1.77
N PRO A 124 -4.05 -0.28 -2.70
CA PRO A 124 -5.39 -0.15 -3.26
C PRO A 124 -5.67 -1.22 -4.32
N HIS A 125 -5.86 -2.47 -3.91
CA HIS A 125 -6.01 -3.62 -4.82
C HIS A 125 -7.17 -3.48 -5.81
N MET A 126 -8.21 -2.71 -5.44
CA MET A 126 -9.41 -2.45 -6.23
C MET A 126 -9.49 -1.00 -6.76
N GLY A 127 -8.39 -0.25 -6.67
CA GLY A 127 -8.33 1.16 -6.99
C GLY A 127 -8.66 2.06 -5.80
N VAL A 128 -8.66 3.37 -6.02
CA VAL A 128 -8.92 4.41 -5.01
C VAL A 128 -10.19 5.21 -5.28
N ARG A 129 -10.99 4.77 -6.27
CA ARG A 129 -12.25 5.42 -6.62
C ARG A 129 -13.18 5.46 -5.41
N LEU A 130 -13.62 6.66 -5.03
CA LEU A 130 -14.63 6.83 -4.01
C LEU A 130 -15.95 6.19 -4.49
N PRO A 131 -16.57 5.30 -3.70
CA PRO A 131 -17.78 4.59 -4.11
C PRO A 131 -19.00 5.52 -4.21
N SER A 132 -19.02 6.63 -3.48
CA SER A 132 -20.14 7.57 -3.50
C SER A 132 -20.39 8.16 -4.89
N SER A 133 -21.67 8.21 -5.28
CA SER A 133 -22.16 8.81 -6.52
C SER A 133 -22.47 10.30 -6.39
N ASN A 134 -22.19 10.93 -5.24
CA ASN A 134 -22.41 12.37 -5.09
C ASN A 134 -21.50 13.19 -6.02
N ALA A 135 -21.96 14.38 -6.41
CA ALA A 135 -21.28 15.23 -7.39
C ALA A 135 -19.83 15.54 -6.99
N PHE A 136 -19.56 15.72 -5.69
CA PHE A 136 -18.21 15.91 -5.18
C PHE A 136 -17.30 14.71 -5.43
N SER A 137 -17.76 13.49 -5.15
CA SER A 137 -16.98 12.26 -5.34
C SER A 137 -16.73 11.99 -6.81
N VAL A 138 -17.71 12.24 -7.68
CA VAL A 138 -17.55 12.15 -9.13
C VAL A 138 -16.47 13.13 -9.62
N MET A 139 -16.56 14.40 -9.20
CA MET A 139 -15.57 15.42 -9.55
C MET A 139 -14.18 15.09 -9.01
N PHE A 140 -14.09 14.68 -7.74
CA PHE A 140 -12.85 14.30 -7.09
C PHE A 140 -12.18 13.11 -7.80
N ASN A 141 -12.93 12.06 -8.11
CA ASN A 141 -12.42 10.89 -8.83
C ASN A 141 -11.89 11.26 -10.22
N PHE A 142 -12.59 12.16 -10.93
CA PHE A 142 -12.16 12.62 -12.25
C PHE A 142 -10.88 13.46 -12.19
N VAL A 143 -10.83 14.44 -11.28
CA VAL A 143 -9.71 15.38 -11.15
C VAL A 143 -8.46 14.68 -10.61
N SER A 144 -8.59 13.95 -9.50
CA SER A 144 -7.45 13.25 -8.88
C SER A 144 -6.83 12.21 -9.82
N GLY A 145 -7.63 11.54 -10.65
CA GLY A 145 -7.13 10.58 -11.64
C GLY A 145 -6.24 11.22 -12.71
N ARG A 146 -6.57 12.44 -13.16
CA ARG A 146 -5.79 13.11 -14.21
C ARG A 146 -4.55 13.84 -13.69
N LEU A 147 -4.59 14.32 -12.45
CA LEU A 147 -3.49 15.04 -11.82
C LEU A 147 -2.25 14.17 -11.61
N VAL A 148 -2.42 12.87 -11.35
CA VAL A 148 -1.31 11.93 -11.13
C VAL A 148 -0.95 11.15 -12.40
N SER A 149 -1.17 11.72 -13.59
CA SER A 149 -0.81 11.12 -14.87
C SER A 149 -1.39 9.70 -15.05
N ARG A 150 -0.64 8.80 -15.69
CA ARG A 150 -1.02 7.42 -15.97
C ARG A 150 -1.32 6.62 -14.69
N SER A 151 -0.53 6.79 -13.63
CA SER A 151 -0.78 6.13 -12.34
C SER A 151 -2.12 6.55 -11.73
N GLY A 152 -2.46 7.84 -11.79
CA GLY A 152 -3.75 8.35 -11.32
C GLY A 152 -4.92 7.77 -12.11
N GLU A 153 -4.81 7.72 -13.44
CA GLU A 153 -5.83 7.16 -14.31
C GLU A 153 -6.07 5.67 -14.00
N GLN A 154 -5.01 4.90 -13.79
CA GLN A 154 -5.09 3.49 -13.42
C GLN A 154 -5.69 3.28 -12.03
N LEU A 155 -5.25 4.06 -11.03
CA LEU A 155 -5.79 4.00 -9.67
C LEU A 155 -7.28 4.36 -9.60
N GLN A 156 -7.74 5.27 -10.47
CA GLN A 156 -9.13 5.70 -10.57
C GLN A 156 -9.99 4.85 -11.53
N LEU A 157 -9.39 3.82 -12.16
CA LEU A 157 -10.05 2.96 -13.14
C LEU A 157 -10.57 3.74 -14.37
N LEU A 158 -9.87 4.81 -14.75
CA LEU A 158 -10.19 5.67 -15.89
C LEU A 158 -9.38 5.32 -17.15
N ASP A 159 -8.35 4.49 -16.99
CA ASP A 159 -7.50 4.06 -18.09
C ASP A 159 -8.19 3.00 -18.96
N LYS A 160 -7.72 2.89 -20.20
CA LYS A 160 -8.13 1.85 -21.15
C LYS A 160 -6.90 1.06 -21.55
N TYR A 161 -6.44 0.20 -20.65
CA TYR A 161 -5.23 -0.58 -20.88
C TYR A 161 -5.46 -1.64 -21.96
N ASP A 162 -6.53 -2.42 -21.83
CA ASP A 162 -6.99 -3.28 -22.92
C ASP A 162 -7.88 -2.45 -23.84
N LYS A 163 -7.41 -2.23 -25.08
CA LYS A 163 -8.12 -1.43 -26.08
C LYS A 163 -9.27 -2.19 -26.75
N VAL A 164 -9.24 -3.53 -26.71
CA VAL A 164 -10.28 -4.35 -27.33
C VAL A 164 -11.52 -4.30 -26.46
N ASP A 165 -11.36 -4.67 -25.19
CA ASP A 165 -12.47 -4.75 -24.24
C ASP A 165 -12.70 -3.45 -23.44
N ASN A 166 -11.86 -2.41 -23.66
CA ASN A 166 -11.84 -1.17 -22.87
C ASN A 166 -11.68 -1.41 -21.35
N LYS A 167 -10.92 -2.45 -20.95
CA LYS A 167 -10.71 -2.78 -19.53
C LYS A 167 -9.56 -1.97 -18.92
N PRO A 168 -9.71 -1.46 -17.69
CA PRO A 168 -8.64 -0.77 -16.99
C PRO A 168 -7.57 -1.74 -16.50
N MET A 169 -6.34 -1.24 -16.29
CA MET A 169 -5.19 -2.02 -15.82
C MET A 169 -5.52 -2.91 -14.63
N LEU A 170 -6.15 -2.36 -13.59
CA LEU A 170 -6.40 -3.11 -12.35
C LEU A 170 -7.40 -4.26 -12.55
N GLU A 171 -8.32 -4.14 -13.52
CA GLU A 171 -9.19 -5.25 -13.93
C GLU A 171 -8.36 -6.35 -14.57
N ILE A 172 -7.45 -6.01 -15.50
CA ILE A 172 -6.53 -6.95 -16.16
C ILE A 172 -5.59 -7.64 -15.14
N LEU A 173 -5.08 -6.91 -14.14
CA LEU A 173 -4.25 -7.50 -13.08
C LEU A 173 -5.00 -8.49 -12.18
N SER A 174 -6.33 -8.43 -12.17
CA SER A 174 -7.18 -9.32 -11.37
C SER A 174 -7.74 -10.48 -12.19
N ASP A 175 -7.72 -10.41 -13.51
CA ASP A 175 -8.38 -11.36 -14.39
C ASP A 175 -7.68 -12.75 -14.35
N PRO A 176 -8.40 -13.84 -13.98
CA PRO A 176 -7.85 -15.19 -13.87
C PRO A 176 -7.23 -15.74 -15.15
N ASP A 177 -7.66 -15.25 -16.31
CA ASP A 177 -7.13 -15.69 -17.59
C ASP A 177 -5.81 -15.00 -17.96
N LYS A 178 -5.46 -13.91 -17.27
CA LYS A 178 -4.28 -13.11 -17.53
C LYS A 178 -3.08 -13.58 -16.69
N PRO A 179 -1.84 -13.42 -17.22
CA PRO A 179 -0.62 -13.88 -16.57
C PRO A 179 -0.45 -13.32 -15.15
N TYR A 180 -0.79 -12.04 -14.94
CA TYR A 180 -0.65 -11.37 -13.64
C TYR A 180 -1.34 -12.11 -12.50
N PHE A 181 -2.59 -12.56 -12.73
CA PHE A 181 -3.32 -13.35 -11.75
C PHE A 181 -2.75 -14.76 -11.63
N LYS A 182 -2.50 -15.43 -12.77
CA LYS A 182 -1.97 -16.80 -12.82
C LYS A 182 -0.64 -16.97 -12.09
N TYR A 183 0.24 -15.98 -12.14
CA TYR A 183 1.52 -16.03 -11.42
C TYR A 183 1.40 -15.54 -9.98
N LEU A 184 0.48 -14.62 -9.68
CA LEU A 184 0.15 -14.26 -8.29
C LEU A 184 -0.43 -15.46 -7.51
N SER A 185 -1.21 -16.33 -8.17
CA SER A 185 -1.76 -17.54 -7.54
C SER A 185 -0.68 -18.57 -7.16
N LYS A 186 0.50 -18.52 -7.79
CA LYS A 186 1.62 -19.43 -7.47
C LYS A 186 2.33 -19.13 -6.14
N PHE A 187 2.17 -17.92 -5.58
CA PHE A 187 2.73 -17.61 -4.27
C PHE A 187 2.10 -18.49 -3.20
N LYS A 188 2.90 -19.10 -2.32
CA LYS A 188 2.35 -19.96 -1.25
C LYS A 188 1.48 -19.17 -0.28
N LYS A 189 1.87 -17.92 -0.01
CA LYS A 189 1.18 -17.00 0.90
C LYS A 189 0.88 -15.67 0.23
N ARG A 190 -0.36 -15.20 0.37
CA ARG A 190 -0.79 -13.84 -0.01
C ARG A 190 -1.38 -13.16 1.22
N ARG A 191 -0.81 -12.04 1.62
CA ARG A 191 -1.25 -11.31 2.81
C ARG A 191 -1.42 -9.83 2.52
N THR A 192 -2.46 -9.23 3.07
CA THR A 192 -2.68 -7.79 3.02
C THR A 192 -2.90 -7.21 4.41
N TYR A 193 -2.28 -6.05 4.67
CA TYR A 193 -2.47 -5.24 5.87
C TYR A 193 -3.27 -4.00 5.51
N ALA A 194 -4.47 -3.87 6.08
CA ALA A 194 -5.41 -2.80 5.80
C ALA A 194 -5.64 -1.92 7.04
N ASN A 195 -5.34 -0.63 6.92
CA ASN A 195 -5.67 0.35 7.95
C ASN A 195 -7.20 0.52 8.03
N ILE A 196 -7.81 0.18 9.15
CA ILE A 196 -9.26 0.35 9.36
C ILE A 196 -9.66 1.80 9.66
N ALA A 197 -8.69 2.64 10.03
CA ALA A 197 -8.90 4.03 10.39
C ALA A 197 -7.68 4.89 10.03
N ASN A 198 -7.92 6.20 9.88
CA ASN A 198 -6.91 7.24 9.67
C ASN A 198 -6.02 7.08 8.42
N ASP A 199 -6.38 6.20 7.49
CA ASP A 199 -5.81 6.15 6.15
C ASP A 199 -6.76 6.87 5.18
N ARG A 200 -6.30 8.00 4.67
CA ARG A 200 -7.08 8.85 3.75
C ARG A 200 -6.70 8.67 2.29
N THR A 201 -5.63 7.91 2.06
CA THR A 201 -5.10 7.67 0.73
C THR A 201 -5.69 6.38 0.19
N VAL A 202 -5.76 5.35 1.02
CA VAL A 202 -6.23 4.01 0.64
C VAL A 202 -7.29 3.56 1.64
N GLY A 203 -8.53 3.55 1.19
CA GLY A 203 -9.65 3.06 2.00
C GLY A 203 -9.46 1.60 2.41
N TYR A 204 -9.87 1.27 3.64
CA TYR A 204 -9.67 -0.08 4.18
C TYR A 204 -10.33 -1.15 3.30
N TRP A 205 -11.46 -0.84 2.65
CA TRP A 205 -12.16 -1.77 1.77
C TRP A 205 -11.30 -2.21 0.59
N THR A 206 -10.53 -1.29 -0.03
CA THR A 206 -9.67 -1.63 -1.17
C THR A 206 -8.40 -2.35 -0.75
N ALA A 207 -7.82 -1.98 0.40
CA ALA A 207 -6.66 -2.69 0.96
C ALA A 207 -7.02 -4.09 1.48
N GLY A 208 -8.18 -4.22 2.11
CA GLY A 208 -8.69 -5.42 2.74
C GLY A 208 -9.51 -6.34 1.85
N LEU A 209 -9.74 -5.96 0.59
CA LEU A 209 -10.60 -6.70 -0.34
C LEU A 209 -12.01 -6.91 0.23
N GLU A 210 -12.67 -5.81 0.58
CA GLU A 210 -14.03 -5.79 1.15
C GLU A 210 -14.99 -4.95 0.31
N LEU A 211 -16.27 -5.36 0.28
CA LEU A 211 -17.33 -4.63 -0.41
C LEU A 211 -18.18 -3.75 0.50
N ARG A 212 -18.03 -3.90 1.82
CA ARG A 212 -18.78 -3.16 2.84
C ARG A 212 -17.86 -2.18 3.56
N ASP A 213 -18.45 -1.22 4.27
CA ASP A 213 -17.73 -0.40 5.26
C ASP A 213 -18.16 -0.74 6.68
N TYR A 214 -17.41 -1.59 7.36
CA TYR A 214 -17.68 -1.95 8.74
C TYR A 214 -17.26 -0.83 9.71
N PHE A 215 -16.21 -0.05 9.39
CA PHE A 215 -15.50 0.77 10.37
C PHE A 215 -15.82 2.27 10.30
N PHE A 216 -16.00 2.84 9.10
CA PHE A 216 -16.21 4.28 8.92
C PHE A 216 -17.65 4.70 9.22
N ASP A 217 -18.63 3.97 8.69
CA ASP A 217 -20.07 4.24 8.93
C ASP A 217 -20.49 3.89 10.37
N SER A 218 -19.70 3.05 11.03
CA SER A 218 -19.89 2.62 12.42
C SER A 218 -19.00 3.38 13.42
N LYS A 219 -18.42 4.53 13.05
CA LYS A 219 -17.59 5.35 13.95
C LYS A 219 -18.32 5.67 15.26
N GLY A 220 -17.66 5.39 16.38
CA GLY A 220 -18.22 5.55 17.73
C GLY A 220 -19.28 4.50 18.12
N LYS A 221 -19.61 3.57 17.22
CA LYS A 221 -20.60 2.49 17.39
C LYS A 221 -19.99 1.09 17.32
N LEU A 222 -18.67 0.98 17.23
CA LEU A 222 -17.96 -0.29 17.32
C LEU A 222 -17.20 -0.41 18.62
N ASP A 223 -17.19 -1.62 19.16
CA ASP A 223 -16.21 -2.06 20.14
C ASP A 223 -15.27 -3.04 19.42
N PHE A 224 -13.96 -2.83 19.56
CA PHE A 224 -12.96 -3.71 18.97
C PHE A 224 -11.82 -3.96 19.94
N THR A 225 -11.23 -5.14 19.84
CA THR A 225 -10.10 -5.56 20.67
C THR A 225 -8.82 -5.58 19.83
N LEU A 226 -7.71 -5.34 20.51
CA LEU A 226 -6.38 -5.36 19.91
C LEU A 226 -5.57 -6.50 20.52
N ASP A 227 -4.66 -7.05 19.72
CA ASP A 227 -3.73 -8.08 20.17
C ASP A 227 -2.79 -7.51 21.25
N GLU A 228 -2.51 -8.32 22.28
CA GLU A 228 -1.69 -7.89 23.40
C GLU A 228 -0.21 -7.72 23.02
N THR A 229 0.29 -8.59 22.13
CA THR A 229 1.68 -8.57 21.64
C THR A 229 1.81 -7.54 20.52
N TYR A 230 0.90 -7.57 19.56
CA TYR A 230 0.88 -6.71 18.40
C TYR A 230 -0.24 -5.68 18.51
N ASN A 231 -0.02 -4.64 19.32
CA ASN A 231 -1.01 -3.63 19.75
C ASN A 231 -1.65 -2.76 18.64
N SER A 232 -1.49 -3.12 17.37
CA SER A 232 -2.13 -2.54 16.19
C SER A 232 -3.06 -3.52 15.49
N ILE A 233 -3.01 -4.82 15.80
CA ILE A 233 -3.76 -5.87 15.10
C ILE A 233 -5.12 -6.04 15.77
N ILE A 234 -6.19 -5.95 14.99
CA ILE A 234 -7.55 -6.19 15.46
C ILE A 234 -7.77 -7.68 15.62
N THR A 235 -8.26 -8.09 16.79
CA THR A 235 -8.56 -9.50 17.10
C THR A 235 -10.06 -9.80 17.09
N SER A 236 -10.89 -8.78 17.35
CA SER A 236 -12.34 -8.84 17.22
C SER A 236 -12.91 -7.44 17.00
N PHE A 237 -14.06 -7.33 16.33
CA PHE A 237 -14.81 -6.08 16.23
C PHE A 237 -16.32 -6.36 16.13
N GLU A 238 -17.09 -5.66 16.95
CA GLU A 238 -18.52 -5.88 17.14
C GLU A 238 -19.30 -4.56 17.18
N GLN A 239 -20.59 -4.64 16.86
CA GLN A 239 -21.48 -3.49 17.03
C GLN A 239 -21.71 -3.23 18.52
N ARG A 240 -21.45 -2.00 18.96
CA ARG A 240 -21.70 -1.55 20.33
C ARG A 240 -23.19 -1.64 20.63
N LEU A 241 -23.54 -2.45 21.63
CA LEU A 241 -24.92 -2.60 22.08
C LEU A 241 -25.48 -1.27 22.66
N PRO A 242 -26.75 -0.92 22.42
CA PRO A 242 -27.37 0.34 22.83
C PRO A 242 -27.26 0.67 24.33
N ASN A 243 -27.14 -0.35 25.18
CA ASN A 243 -27.16 -0.24 26.64
C ASN A 243 -25.79 -0.47 27.31
N ALA A 244 -24.70 -0.58 26.53
CA ALA A 244 -23.38 -0.64 27.13
C ALA A 244 -23.07 0.70 27.82
N PRO A 245 -22.67 0.72 29.10
CA PRO A 245 -22.34 1.96 29.78
C PRO A 245 -21.27 2.68 28.98
N LYS A 246 -21.52 3.95 28.61
CA LYS A 246 -20.50 4.83 28.05
C LYS A 246 -19.33 4.79 29.03
N GLY A 247 -18.27 4.05 28.69
CA GLY A 247 -17.10 3.96 29.53
C GLY A 247 -16.69 5.38 29.85
N ASN A 248 -16.63 5.72 31.14
CA ASN A 248 -16.13 7.01 31.58
C ASN A 248 -14.83 7.27 30.82
N ARG A 249 -14.67 8.47 30.26
CA ARG A 249 -13.44 8.88 29.55
C ARG A 249 -12.28 8.86 30.54
N VAL A 250 -11.66 7.69 30.74
CA VAL A 250 -10.45 7.53 31.56
C VAL A 250 -9.30 8.10 30.75
N GLY A 251 -9.07 9.39 30.93
CA GLY A 251 -8.03 10.16 30.25
C GLY A 251 -7.90 11.59 30.77
N ASP A 252 -8.95 12.11 31.42
CA ASP A 252 -8.95 13.46 31.97
C ASP A 252 -8.53 13.56 33.45
N LEU A 253 -8.33 12.45 34.16
CA LEU A 253 -7.97 12.45 35.59
C LEU A 253 -6.52 12.03 35.79
N ASP A 254 -5.77 12.78 36.61
CA ASP A 254 -4.45 12.36 37.09
C ASP A 254 -4.55 11.26 38.16
N VAL A 255 -3.40 10.75 38.63
CA VAL A 255 -3.30 9.66 39.63
C VAL A 255 -4.03 9.99 40.95
N ASN A 256 -4.38 11.26 41.19
CA ASN A 256 -5.08 11.76 42.36
C ASN A 256 -6.53 12.21 42.07
N GLY A 257 -7.11 11.83 40.92
CA GLY A 257 -8.51 12.13 40.60
C GLY A 257 -8.80 13.60 40.26
N LYS A 258 -7.78 14.39 39.89
CA LYS A 258 -7.96 15.80 39.47
C LYS A 258 -7.88 15.96 37.95
N LYS A 259 -8.71 16.85 37.39
CA LYS A 259 -8.71 17.16 35.96
C LYS A 259 -7.32 17.63 35.51
N LYS A 260 -6.71 16.96 34.52
CA LYS A 260 -5.41 17.34 33.92
C LYS A 260 -5.46 18.78 33.40
N LYS A 261 -4.72 19.71 34.02
CA LYS A 261 -4.56 21.09 33.50
C LYS A 261 -3.78 21.02 32.18
N ARG A 262 -4.40 21.45 31.08
CA ARG A 262 -3.75 21.53 29.78
C ARG A 262 -2.66 22.61 29.83
N PRO A 263 -1.44 22.34 29.35
CA PRO A 263 -0.42 23.39 29.27
C PRO A 263 -0.89 24.49 28.32
N LEU A 264 -0.90 25.75 28.78
CA LEU A 264 -1.07 26.90 27.89
C LEU A 264 0.16 26.98 26.97
N LYS A 265 0.10 26.35 25.80
CA LYS A 265 1.03 26.58 24.70
C LYS A 265 0.78 27.99 24.13
N PRO A 266 1.81 28.67 23.58
CA PRO A 266 1.74 30.09 23.24
C PRO A 266 0.62 30.34 22.23
N ILE A 267 -0.45 30.94 22.73
CA ILE A 267 -1.70 31.21 22.02
C ILE A 267 -1.44 32.09 20.79
N ILE A 268 -0.44 32.96 20.86
CA ILE A 268 -0.06 33.93 19.82
C ILE A 268 0.42 33.23 18.54
N LEU A 269 1.30 32.22 18.63
CA LEU A 269 1.82 31.50 17.45
C LEU A 269 0.72 30.71 16.73
N LYS A 270 -0.29 30.25 17.47
CA LYS A 270 -1.44 29.53 16.92
C LYS A 270 -2.33 30.48 16.10
N TYR A 271 -2.58 31.69 16.60
CA TYR A 271 -3.39 32.68 15.89
C TYR A 271 -2.66 33.32 14.71
N THR A 272 -1.34 33.58 14.80
CA THR A 272 -0.56 34.05 13.64
C THR A 272 -0.57 33.02 12.51
N PHE A 273 -0.46 31.73 12.83
CA PHE A 273 -0.61 30.65 11.83
C PHE A 273 -2.01 30.65 11.20
N TYR A 274 -3.09 30.80 11.98
CA TYR A 274 -4.45 30.89 11.43
C TYR A 274 -4.70 32.13 10.58
N CYS A 275 -4.08 33.28 10.90
CA CYS A 275 -4.18 34.48 10.08
C CYS A 275 -3.40 34.37 8.76
N LEU A 276 -2.31 33.59 8.75
CA LEU A 276 -1.50 33.37 7.54
C LEU A 276 -2.08 32.28 6.62
N ILE A 277 -2.85 31.32 7.15
CA ILE A 277 -3.44 30.22 6.35
C ILE A 277 -4.28 30.71 5.16
N PRO A 278 -5.19 31.70 5.29
CA PRO A 278 -5.99 32.18 4.15
C PRO A 278 -5.16 32.76 3.00
N ILE A 279 -3.93 33.22 3.27
CA ILE A 279 -3.04 33.81 2.28
C ILE A 279 -2.05 32.75 1.76
N LEU A 280 -1.31 32.11 2.66
CA LEU A 280 -0.27 31.15 2.31
C LEU A 280 -0.87 29.82 1.83
N GLY A 281 -2.03 29.42 2.35
CA GLY A 281 -2.71 28.18 2.00
C GLY A 281 -3.04 28.09 0.51
N PRO A 282 -3.80 29.05 -0.07
CA PRO A 282 -4.10 29.05 -1.49
C PRO A 282 -2.85 29.12 -2.38
N ILE A 283 -1.86 29.95 -2.03
CA ILE A 283 -0.61 30.07 -2.78
C ILE A 283 0.14 28.72 -2.79
N PHE A 284 0.31 28.11 -1.62
CA PHE A 284 0.95 26.80 -1.48
C PHE A 284 0.19 25.71 -2.25
N TYR A 285 -1.14 25.73 -2.19
CA TYR A 285 -2.00 24.80 -2.91
C TYR A 285 -1.84 24.93 -4.43
N ILE A 286 -1.82 26.16 -4.96
CA ILE A 286 -1.61 26.43 -6.39
C ILE A 286 -0.21 25.97 -6.82
N LEU A 287 0.83 26.25 -6.03
CA LEU A 287 2.19 25.81 -6.30
C LEU A 287 2.29 24.27 -6.31
N ALA A 288 1.70 23.60 -5.32
CA ALA A 288 1.68 22.15 -5.24
C ALA A 288 0.94 21.52 -6.43
N LEU A 289 -0.23 22.04 -6.80
CA LEU A 289 -0.98 21.56 -7.96
C LEU A 289 -0.26 21.81 -9.28
N SER A 290 0.34 22.99 -9.46
CA SER A 290 1.13 23.32 -10.64
C SER A 290 2.32 22.37 -10.79
N PHE A 291 2.99 22.07 -9.68
CA PHE A 291 4.10 21.12 -9.63
C PHE A 291 3.66 19.69 -9.98
N ILE A 292 2.58 19.20 -9.37
CA ILE A 292 1.99 17.89 -9.67
C ILE A 292 1.61 17.81 -11.16
N GLY A 293 0.94 18.85 -11.67
CA GLY A 293 0.52 18.95 -13.06
C GLY A 293 1.72 18.91 -14.02
N PHE A 294 2.77 19.68 -13.73
CA PHE A 294 4.00 19.66 -14.52
C PHE A 294 4.67 18.29 -14.54
N GLN A 295 4.85 17.65 -13.38
CA GLN A 295 5.40 16.29 -13.30
C GLN A 295 4.52 15.28 -14.05
N GLY A 296 3.20 15.45 -13.98
CA GLY A 296 2.25 14.65 -14.73
C GLY A 296 2.42 14.79 -16.24
N LEU A 297 2.58 16.01 -16.75
CA LEU A 297 2.85 16.26 -18.17
C LEU A 297 4.18 15.66 -18.64
N VAL A 298 5.25 15.82 -17.86
CA VAL A 298 6.56 15.21 -18.14
C VAL A 298 6.44 13.68 -18.21
N SER A 299 5.70 13.08 -17.28
CA SER A 299 5.42 11.64 -17.30
C SER A 299 4.60 11.23 -18.52
N ARG A 300 3.56 11.97 -18.91
CA ARG A 300 2.78 11.68 -20.13
C ARG A 300 3.65 11.70 -21.38
N TYR A 301 4.52 12.69 -21.51
CA TYR A 301 5.47 12.75 -22.62
C TYR A 301 6.39 11.53 -22.63
N ARG A 302 7.04 11.21 -21.49
CA ARG A 302 7.92 10.06 -21.34
C ARG A 302 7.23 8.74 -21.64
N THR A 303 6.03 8.53 -21.11
CA THR A 303 5.27 7.29 -21.31
C THR A 303 4.75 7.16 -22.74
N SER A 304 4.38 8.26 -23.42
CA SER A 304 4.03 8.24 -24.84
C SER A 304 5.19 7.72 -25.69
N GLN A 305 6.39 8.24 -25.47
CA GLN A 305 7.60 7.82 -26.17
C GLN A 305 7.89 6.33 -25.97
N ILE A 306 7.83 5.85 -24.72
CA ILE A 306 8.03 4.42 -24.40
C ILE A 306 7.00 3.54 -25.11
N LEU A 307 5.72 3.94 -25.12
CA LEU A 307 4.64 3.16 -25.72
C LEU A 307 4.71 3.17 -27.25
N GLU A 308 5.10 4.29 -27.87
CA GLU A 308 5.32 4.39 -29.32
C GLU A 308 6.48 3.52 -29.78
N GLN A 309 7.61 3.55 -29.07
CA GLN A 309 8.76 2.68 -29.34
C GLN A 309 8.35 1.21 -29.29
N LYS A 310 7.61 0.79 -28.26
CA LYS A 310 7.09 -0.59 -28.16
C LYS A 310 6.18 -0.96 -29.32
N LYS A 311 5.26 -0.07 -29.71
CA LYS A 311 4.34 -0.33 -30.82
C LYS A 311 5.13 -0.53 -32.13
N SER A 312 6.15 0.29 -32.37
CA SER A 312 7.03 0.17 -33.53
C SER A 312 7.77 -1.17 -33.55
N LEU A 313 8.35 -1.59 -32.41
CA LEU A 313 9.04 -2.87 -32.27
C LEU A 313 8.13 -4.07 -32.54
N ILE A 314 6.89 -4.04 -32.04
CA ILE A 314 5.91 -5.12 -32.26
C ILE A 314 5.48 -5.17 -33.74
N THR A 315 5.30 -4.01 -34.37
CA THR A 315 4.83 -3.94 -35.77
C THR A 315 5.89 -4.41 -36.77
N ASN A 316 7.18 -4.22 -36.44
CA ASN A 316 8.28 -4.58 -37.33
C ASN A 316 8.72 -6.07 -37.23
N ASN A 317 8.36 -6.78 -36.15
CA ASN A 317 8.81 -8.16 -35.90
C ASN A 317 7.65 -9.18 -35.98
N HIS A 318 7.17 -9.52 -37.19
CA HIS A 318 6.22 -10.63 -37.37
C HIS A 318 6.89 -12.00 -37.12
N SER A 319 7.16 -12.33 -35.85
CA SER A 319 7.41 -13.68 -35.35
C SER A 319 7.30 -13.71 -33.82
N THR A 320 6.79 -14.85 -33.34
CA THR A 320 6.60 -15.25 -31.94
C THR A 320 7.84 -15.09 -31.05
N SER A 321 7.58 -14.95 -29.74
CA SER A 321 8.47 -14.97 -28.56
C SER A 321 9.10 -13.63 -28.12
N GLU A 322 8.74 -13.28 -26.89
CA GLU A 322 9.49 -12.62 -25.81
C GLU A 322 10.55 -11.53 -26.06
N GLU A 323 10.44 -10.53 -25.17
CA GLU A 323 11.52 -9.82 -24.48
C GLU A 323 12.38 -8.74 -25.17
N THR A 324 12.19 -7.55 -24.59
CA THR A 324 13.20 -6.72 -23.90
C THR A 324 14.27 -6.05 -24.74
N LEU A 325 14.24 -4.70 -24.77
CA LEU A 325 15.43 -3.91 -25.11
C LEU A 325 15.35 -2.49 -24.52
N GLY A 326 16.47 -2.02 -23.96
CA GLY A 326 16.57 -0.80 -23.17
C GLY A 326 17.67 0.21 -23.57
N ARG A 327 17.92 1.15 -22.61
CA ARG A 327 18.94 2.23 -22.49
C ARG A 327 18.57 3.59 -23.16
N ARG A 328 18.82 4.80 -22.62
CA ARG A 328 19.74 5.37 -21.60
C ARG A 328 19.09 6.60 -20.91
N SER A 329 19.31 6.77 -19.61
CA SER A 329 18.93 7.95 -18.80
C SER A 329 19.78 9.19 -19.12
N SER A 330 19.18 10.39 -19.16
CA SER A 330 19.90 11.67 -19.30
C SER A 330 20.14 12.37 -17.95
N GLU A 331 21.15 13.24 -17.91
CA GLU A 331 21.60 13.98 -16.70
C GLU A 331 20.54 14.90 -16.07
N ALA A 332 19.43 15.17 -16.75
CA ALA A 332 18.31 15.96 -16.24
C ALA A 332 17.47 15.23 -15.16
N ASP A 333 17.79 13.97 -14.85
CA ASP A 333 17.07 13.14 -13.87
C ASP A 333 17.52 13.33 -12.41
N ARG A 334 18.46 14.24 -12.12
CA ARG A 334 19.11 14.33 -10.79
C ARG A 334 18.56 15.34 -9.78
N TYR A 335 17.53 16.12 -10.10
CA TYR A 335 17.00 17.07 -9.13
C TYR A 335 15.48 17.08 -9.16
N MET A 336 14.82 16.31 -8.28
CA MET A 336 13.45 16.59 -7.82
C MET A 336 13.24 15.93 -6.44
N ASN A 337 12.99 16.73 -5.41
CA ASN A 337 12.82 16.24 -4.04
C ASN A 337 11.38 15.75 -3.79
N GLY A 338 11.10 14.46 -4.04
CA GLY A 338 9.77 13.86 -3.86
C GLY A 338 9.24 13.91 -2.43
N GLU A 339 10.13 14.05 -1.44
CA GLU A 339 9.77 14.19 -0.03
C GLU A 339 8.95 15.45 0.26
N LEU A 340 9.19 16.55 -0.47
CA LEU A 340 8.48 17.81 -0.27
C LEU A 340 6.99 17.67 -0.63
N LEU A 341 6.69 16.95 -1.70
CA LEU A 341 5.32 16.74 -2.17
C LEU A 341 4.54 15.76 -1.28
N ALA A 342 5.19 14.66 -0.87
CA ALA A 342 4.63 13.75 0.11
C ALA A 342 4.35 14.49 1.43
N GLY A 343 5.29 15.32 1.89
CA GLY A 343 5.13 16.17 3.08
C GLY A 343 4.03 17.21 2.96
N ALA A 344 3.89 17.85 1.78
CA ALA A 344 2.84 18.82 1.49
C ALA A 344 1.44 18.21 1.56
N LEU A 345 1.25 17.00 1.01
CA LEU A 345 -0.02 16.29 1.03
C LEU A 345 -0.34 15.66 2.38
N ASP A 346 0.68 15.24 3.13
CA ASP A 346 0.49 14.90 4.54
C ASP A 346 -0.03 16.12 5.32
N ALA A 347 0.44 17.33 5.03
CA ALA A 347 0.05 18.55 5.75
C ALA A 347 -1.39 19.05 5.44
N VAL A 348 -1.93 18.77 4.25
CA VAL A 348 -3.33 19.11 3.91
C VAL A 348 -4.36 18.08 4.38
N ASN A 349 -3.92 16.95 4.94
CA ASN A 349 -4.84 16.11 5.71
C ASN A 349 -5.27 16.92 6.97
N LEU A 350 -6.54 17.27 7.13
CA LEU A 350 -7.03 17.92 8.37
C LEU A 350 -6.92 16.96 9.58
N PRO A 351 -6.84 17.39 10.85
CA PRO A 351 -6.81 16.44 11.98
C PRO A 351 -8.07 15.55 12.00
N GLY A 352 -7.89 14.23 12.09
CA GLY A 352 -8.97 13.31 12.44
C GLY A 352 -9.35 13.48 13.91
N GLU A 353 -10.63 13.37 14.23
CA GLU A 353 -11.12 13.43 15.62
C GLU A 353 -10.41 12.42 16.52
N GLN A 354 -10.03 12.89 17.72
CA GLN A 354 -9.43 12.06 18.75
C GLN A 354 -10.52 11.24 19.46
N ASP A 355 -10.80 10.04 18.98
CA ASP A 355 -11.61 9.09 19.74
C ASP A 355 -10.82 8.53 20.93
N SER A 356 -11.55 8.15 21.99
CA SER A 356 -10.97 7.56 23.21
C SER A 356 -10.28 6.23 22.89
N PRO A 357 -9.18 5.87 23.59
CA PRO A 357 -8.51 4.61 23.34
C PRO A 357 -9.48 3.42 23.52
N PRO A 358 -9.41 2.38 22.68
CA PRO A 358 -10.20 1.17 22.87
C PRO A 358 -9.85 0.54 24.22
N LYS A 359 -10.85 -0.09 24.87
CA LYS A 359 -10.64 -0.78 26.15
C LYS A 359 -9.65 -1.93 25.94
N LYS A 360 -8.53 -1.90 26.65
CA LYS A 360 -7.74 -3.12 26.92
C LYS A 360 -8.48 -3.88 28.02
N GLN A 361 -9.11 -5.00 27.70
CA GLN A 361 -9.63 -5.91 28.72
C GLN A 361 -8.67 -7.09 28.84
N SER A 362 -8.07 -7.23 30.02
CA SER A 362 -7.48 -8.49 30.44
C SER A 362 -8.64 -9.47 30.66
N THR A 363 -8.74 -10.50 29.86
CA THR A 363 -9.59 -11.65 30.19
C THR A 363 -8.69 -12.84 30.38
N SER A 364 -8.50 -13.22 31.65
CA SER A 364 -8.05 -14.57 32.00
C SER A 364 -9.11 -15.54 31.49
N SER A 365 -8.89 -16.08 30.29
CA SER A 365 -9.51 -17.31 29.88
C SER A 365 -8.37 -18.30 29.67
N ASP A 366 -8.19 -19.16 30.67
CA ASP A 366 -7.56 -20.44 30.50
C ASP A 366 -8.23 -21.12 29.30
N LEU A 367 -7.55 -21.14 28.16
CA LEU A 367 -7.65 -22.15 27.10
C LEU A 367 -6.58 -21.83 26.02
N LEU A 368 -5.53 -22.64 26.06
CA LEU A 368 -4.76 -23.10 24.91
C LEU A 368 -3.74 -22.14 24.27
N ASN A 369 -2.50 -22.43 24.67
CA ASN A 369 -1.19 -22.40 24.00
C ASN A 369 -1.17 -22.57 22.45
N VAL A 370 -1.98 -21.83 21.69
CA VAL A 370 -1.87 -21.69 20.23
C VAL A 370 -1.79 -20.19 19.94
N LYS A 371 -0.63 -19.72 19.47
CA LYS A 371 -0.49 -18.33 18.99
C LYS A 371 -1.42 -18.15 17.78
N THR A 372 -2.62 -17.64 17.99
CA THR A 372 -3.53 -17.26 16.91
C THR A 372 -3.04 -15.92 16.37
N TYR A 373 -2.48 -15.90 15.16
CA TYR A 373 -1.92 -14.69 14.54
C TYR A 373 -2.99 -13.77 13.89
N TYR A 374 -4.26 -13.95 14.25
CA TYR A 374 -5.45 -13.20 13.85
C TYR A 374 -5.46 -12.72 12.38
N TYR A 375 -5.70 -13.67 11.47
CA TYR A 375 -6.00 -13.41 10.06
C TYR A 375 -7.49 -13.53 9.81
N ASN A 376 -8.00 -12.76 8.85
CA ASN A 376 -9.37 -12.85 8.37
C ASN A 376 -10.42 -12.73 9.49
N VAL A 377 -10.17 -11.87 10.48
CA VAL A 377 -11.16 -11.59 11.54
C VAL A 377 -12.44 -11.07 10.87
N GLU A 378 -13.55 -11.77 11.10
CA GLU A 378 -14.85 -11.47 10.50
C GLU A 378 -15.69 -10.60 11.44
N PRO A 379 -16.60 -9.76 10.88
CA PRO A 379 -17.58 -9.06 11.69
C PRO A 379 -18.53 -10.04 12.39
N SER A 380 -19.11 -9.62 13.52
CA SER A 380 -20.29 -10.30 14.07
C SER A 380 -21.43 -10.35 13.03
N LYS A 381 -22.29 -11.38 13.07
CA LYS A 381 -23.45 -11.52 12.17
C LYS A 381 -24.34 -10.27 12.15
N LEU A 382 -24.58 -9.68 13.33
CA LEU A 382 -25.39 -8.47 13.46
C LEU A 382 -24.77 -7.29 12.72
N LEU A 383 -23.46 -7.08 12.87
CA LEU A 383 -22.75 -6.04 12.15
C LEU A 383 -22.79 -6.30 10.64
N ASP A 384 -22.57 -7.55 10.23
CA ASP A 384 -22.59 -7.96 8.82
C ASP A 384 -23.94 -7.70 8.14
N GLU A 385 -25.04 -8.03 8.82
CA GLU A 385 -26.41 -7.80 8.35
C GLU A 385 -26.77 -6.29 8.32
N SER A 386 -26.26 -5.52 9.28
CA SER A 386 -26.53 -4.08 9.37
C SER A 386 -25.75 -3.23 8.35
N CYS A 387 -24.56 -3.69 7.93
CA CYS A 387 -23.68 -2.97 7.03
C CYS A 387 -24.08 -3.21 5.56
N LYS A 388 -24.62 -2.17 4.92
CA LYS A 388 -24.94 -2.23 3.50
C LYS A 388 -23.66 -2.22 2.64
N PRO A 389 -23.62 -2.98 1.53
CA PRO A 389 -22.53 -2.88 0.56
C PRO A 389 -22.35 -1.44 0.05
N LEU A 390 -21.09 -1.05 -0.14
CA LEU A 390 -20.76 0.24 -0.74
C LEU A 390 -21.19 0.26 -2.22
N PRO A 391 -21.61 1.42 -2.74
CA PRO A 391 -22.10 1.57 -4.12
C PRO A 391 -20.97 1.52 -5.17
N PHE A 392 -20.21 0.43 -5.21
CA PHE A 392 -19.12 0.23 -6.17
C PHE A 392 -19.62 0.06 -7.61
N ILE A 393 -18.84 0.57 -8.56
CA ILE A 393 -19.03 0.29 -9.98
C ILE A 393 -18.75 -1.18 -10.31
N ASP A 394 -19.27 -1.67 -11.42
CA ASP A 394 -19.16 -3.09 -11.79
C ASP A 394 -17.71 -3.54 -12.01
N THR A 395 -16.85 -2.67 -12.56
CA THR A 395 -15.40 -2.91 -12.67
C THR A 395 -14.78 -3.25 -11.32
N THR A 396 -15.06 -2.47 -10.27
CA THR A 396 -14.56 -2.71 -8.91
C THR A 396 -15.11 -4.02 -8.35
N LYS A 397 -16.39 -4.32 -8.56
CA LYS A 397 -17.01 -5.59 -8.15
C LYS A 397 -16.40 -6.80 -8.87
N ARG A 398 -16.05 -6.67 -10.15
CA ARG A 398 -15.35 -7.71 -10.92
C ARG A 398 -13.93 -7.94 -10.38
N ILE A 399 -13.18 -6.86 -10.14
CA ILE A 399 -11.84 -6.94 -9.52
C ILE A 399 -11.92 -7.67 -8.17
N HIS A 400 -12.85 -7.26 -7.30
CA HIS A 400 -13.09 -7.92 -6.02
C HIS A 400 -13.33 -9.41 -6.20
N ARG A 401 -14.32 -9.78 -7.03
CA ARG A 401 -14.70 -11.18 -7.27
C ARG A 401 -13.51 -12.01 -7.72
N ASN A 402 -12.73 -11.52 -8.67
CA ASN A 402 -11.59 -12.24 -9.18
C ASN A 402 -10.51 -12.40 -8.11
N LEU A 403 -10.17 -11.34 -7.38
CA LEU A 403 -9.15 -11.40 -6.32
C LEU A 403 -9.55 -12.35 -5.17
N ARG A 404 -10.85 -12.47 -4.89
CA ARG A 404 -11.39 -13.40 -3.89
C ARG A 404 -11.40 -14.87 -4.35
N LEU A 405 -11.06 -15.17 -5.60
CA LEU A 405 -10.79 -16.56 -6.03
C LEU A 405 -9.46 -17.10 -5.46
N LEU A 406 -8.58 -16.21 -4.98
CA LEU A 406 -7.36 -16.58 -4.27
C LEU A 406 -7.59 -16.56 -2.77
N GLU A 407 -6.87 -17.42 -2.05
CA GLU A 407 -6.78 -17.33 -0.60
C GLU A 407 -5.89 -16.14 -0.19
N TRP A 408 -6.40 -15.32 0.72
CA TRP A 408 -5.72 -14.16 1.32
C TRP A 408 -5.76 -14.23 2.83
N GLU A 409 -4.62 -13.98 3.47
CA GLU A 409 -4.54 -13.61 4.88
C GLU A 409 -4.79 -12.10 4.99
N ARG A 410 -5.99 -11.70 5.42
CA ARG A 410 -6.33 -10.28 5.59
C ARG A 410 -6.09 -9.86 7.03
N VAL A 411 -5.27 -8.84 7.24
CA VAL A 411 -4.94 -8.30 8.55
C VAL A 411 -5.51 -6.90 8.69
N TRP A 412 -6.35 -6.72 9.69
CA TRP A 412 -6.94 -5.43 10.04
C TRP A 412 -6.04 -4.69 11.02
N VAL A 413 -5.63 -3.48 10.65
CA VAL A 413 -4.67 -2.68 11.41
C VAL A 413 -5.32 -1.40 11.89
N TYR A 414 -5.22 -1.13 13.19
CA TYR A 414 -5.61 0.14 13.78
C TYR A 414 -4.37 0.92 14.21
N ILE A 415 -4.10 2.03 13.52
CA ILE A 415 -3.03 2.97 13.87
C ILE A 415 -3.63 4.31 14.24
N ARG A 416 -3.39 4.72 15.49
CA ARG A 416 -3.81 6.03 16.00
C ARG A 416 -2.79 7.10 15.67
N ALA A 417 -2.55 7.30 14.38
CA ALA A 417 -1.69 8.34 13.85
C ALA A 417 -2.46 9.19 12.85
N PHE A 418 -2.10 10.46 12.75
CA PHE A 418 -2.66 11.37 11.77
C PHE A 418 -2.47 10.88 10.32
N ASN A 419 -1.39 10.14 10.07
CA ASN A 419 -1.09 9.52 8.79
C ASN A 419 -0.86 8.01 8.97
N ALA A 420 -1.94 7.25 9.19
CA ALA A 420 -1.85 5.80 9.32
C ALA A 420 -1.28 5.15 8.04
N HIS A 421 -1.50 5.77 6.87
CA HIS A 421 -0.95 5.32 5.60
C HIS A 421 0.58 5.22 5.66
N GLY A 422 1.27 6.30 6.06
CA GLY A 422 2.73 6.28 6.23
C GLY A 422 3.18 5.48 7.46
N SER A 423 2.39 5.47 8.54
CA SER A 423 2.77 4.82 9.78
C SER A 423 2.74 3.30 9.73
N ILE A 424 1.90 2.69 8.88
CA ILE A 424 1.80 1.22 8.74
C ILE A 424 3.11 0.55 8.29
N VAL A 425 3.98 1.29 7.60
CA VAL A 425 5.33 0.85 7.18
C VAL A 425 6.46 1.62 7.86
N CYS A 426 6.17 2.44 8.87
CA CYS A 426 7.14 3.32 9.51
C CYS A 426 7.91 4.18 8.47
N ARG A 427 7.19 4.74 7.49
CA ARG A 427 7.72 5.34 6.25
C ARG A 427 8.90 6.30 6.44
N GLN A 428 8.87 7.11 7.50
CA GLN A 428 9.91 8.05 7.89
C GLN A 428 9.86 8.22 9.40
N LYS A 429 10.92 8.77 10.02
CA LYS A 429 10.98 9.00 11.49
C LYS A 429 9.73 9.69 12.06
N ARG A 430 9.15 10.65 11.33
CA ARG A 430 7.91 11.37 11.73
C ARG A 430 6.63 10.50 11.69
N PHE A 431 6.66 9.38 10.98
CA PHE A 431 5.55 8.42 10.87
C PHE A 431 5.81 7.12 11.62
N THR A 432 7.00 6.91 12.16
CA THR A 432 7.29 5.79 13.06
C THR A 432 6.47 5.94 14.33
N THR A 433 5.60 4.98 14.61
CA THR A 433 4.74 4.92 15.80
C THR A 433 4.79 3.52 16.38
N ASP A 434 4.49 3.37 17.68
CA ASP A 434 4.51 2.05 18.34
C ASP A 434 3.59 1.05 17.63
N SER A 435 2.39 1.48 17.21
CA SER A 435 1.45 0.65 16.44
C SER A 435 1.98 0.31 15.05
N GLY A 436 2.70 1.22 14.39
CA GLY A 436 3.38 0.93 13.12
C GLY A 436 4.47 -0.14 13.30
N ILE A 437 5.30 0.01 14.35
CA ILE A 437 6.34 -0.95 14.70
C ILE A 437 5.72 -2.32 15.01
N ALA A 438 4.65 -2.35 15.81
CA ALA A 438 3.92 -3.58 16.15
C ALA A 438 3.37 -4.28 14.90
N THR A 439 2.87 -3.53 13.92
CA THR A 439 2.38 -4.07 12.64
C THR A 439 3.50 -4.75 11.85
N ILE A 440 4.67 -4.10 11.77
CA ILE A 440 5.84 -4.69 11.10
C ILE A 440 6.38 -5.88 11.87
N GLN A 441 6.36 -5.84 13.20
CA GLN A 441 6.77 -6.97 14.03
C GLN A 441 5.84 -8.18 13.81
N HIS A 442 4.51 -7.96 13.76
CA HIS A 442 3.56 -9.00 13.40
C HIS A 442 3.88 -9.63 12.03
N PHE A 443 4.17 -8.80 11.02
CA PHE A 443 4.60 -9.30 9.71
C PHE A 443 5.86 -10.17 9.79
N LEU A 444 6.89 -9.71 10.48
CA LEU A 444 8.16 -10.42 10.59
C LEU A 444 8.00 -11.76 11.29
N ASP A 445 7.24 -11.81 12.38
CA ASP A 445 7.10 -13.00 13.23
C ASP A 445 6.25 -14.10 12.60
N THR A 446 5.43 -13.74 11.62
CA THR A 446 4.43 -14.65 11.07
C THR A 446 4.60 -14.91 9.57
N THR A 447 5.67 -14.37 8.98
CA THR A 447 6.06 -14.60 7.59
C THR A 447 7.48 -15.12 7.56
N GLN A 448 7.64 -16.40 7.22
CA GLN A 448 8.95 -16.99 6.96
C GLN A 448 9.40 -16.62 5.55
N LEU A 449 10.58 -16.00 5.44
CA LEU A 449 11.10 -15.45 4.19
C LEU A 449 12.42 -16.08 3.73
N ASP A 450 13.02 -16.92 4.56
CA ASP A 450 14.22 -17.70 4.22
C ASP A 450 13.89 -19.05 3.53
N LEU A 451 14.95 -19.77 3.16
CA LEU A 451 14.88 -21.05 2.45
C LEU A 451 14.31 -22.19 3.28
#